data_AF-A0A432RTM3-F1
#
_entry.id   AF-A0A432RTM3-F1
#
_cell.length_a   1.000
_cell.length_b   1.000
_cell.length_c   1.000
_cell.angle_alpha   90.00
_cell.angle_beta   90.00
_cell.angle_gamma   90.00
#
_symmetry.space_group_name_H-M   'P 1'
#
loop_
_entity.id
_entity.type
_entity.pdbx_description
1 polymer ?
#
loop_
_entity_poly.entity_id
_entity_poly.type
_entity_poly.pdbx_seq_one_letter_code
_entity_poly.pdbx_strand_id
1 'polypeptide(L)'
;GQVLSDARVWGGEADTVKVGFADDVLVTMPRQNADSIPASLELAPEIEAPIAAGDVLGKIIVGTADNVLLEREVVALEPVAEGGFFKRLFDKVKLFFMNLF
;
A
#
# COMPACT_ATOMS: atom_id res chain seq x y z
N GLY A 1 -2.83 9.18 7.07
CA GLY A 1 -2.02 8.21 6.31
C GLY A 1 -0.87 7.71 7.14
N GLN A 2 -1.08 6.62 7.86
CA GLN A 2 -0.07 5.98 8.70
C GLN A 2 0.66 4.89 7.92
N VAL A 3 1.99 4.93 7.91
CA VAL A 3 2.81 3.86 7.32
C VAL A 3 2.75 2.65 8.25
N LEU A 4 2.32 1.51 7.73
CA LEU A 4 2.24 0.25 8.48
C LEU A 4 3.50 -0.57 8.32
N SER A 5 4.00 -0.67 7.09
CA SER A 5 5.16 -1.46 6.74
C SER A 5 5.69 -1.06 5.35
N ASP A 6 6.87 -1.54 5.02
CA ASP A 6 7.43 -1.46 3.68
C ASP A 6 7.23 -2.83 3.00
N ALA A 7 6.53 -2.84 1.87
CA ALA A 7 6.32 -4.05 1.09
C ALA A 7 7.37 -4.11 -0.04
N ARG A 8 7.92 -5.30 -0.30
CA ARG A 8 8.89 -5.50 -1.38
C ARG A 8 8.18 -5.43 -2.73
N VAL A 9 8.71 -4.63 -3.63
CA VAL A 9 8.22 -4.50 -5.01
C VAL A 9 9.19 -5.16 -5.98
N TRP A 10 8.64 -5.88 -6.94
CA TRP A 10 9.39 -6.48 -8.03
C TRP A 10 9.20 -5.68 -9.30
N GLY A 11 10.28 -5.54 -10.08
CA GLY A 11 10.25 -4.80 -11.33
C GLY A 11 10.01 -3.30 -11.17
N GLY A 12 10.10 -2.75 -9.95
CA GLY A 12 9.92 -1.34 -9.67
C GLY A 12 11.19 -0.51 -9.81
N GLU A 13 11.04 0.81 -9.92
CA GLU A 13 12.12 1.79 -9.75
C GLU A 13 12.65 1.77 -8.31
N ALA A 14 11.77 1.47 -7.35
CA ALA A 14 12.11 1.22 -5.96
C ALA A 14 11.90 -0.26 -5.64
N ASP A 15 12.81 -0.82 -4.83
CA ASP A 15 12.72 -2.21 -4.35
C ASP A 15 11.63 -2.39 -3.27
N THR A 16 11.11 -1.29 -2.73
CA THR A 16 10.06 -1.27 -1.71
C THR A 16 9.03 -0.16 -1.97
N VAL A 17 7.80 -0.39 -1.53
CA VAL A 17 6.72 0.60 -1.49
C VAL A 17 6.20 0.72 -0.07
N LYS A 18 5.92 1.96 0.36
CA LYS A 18 5.28 2.21 1.64
C LYS A 18 3.81 1.82 1.55
N VAL A 19 3.40 0.91 2.41
CA VAL A 19 2.01 0.47 2.49
C VAL A 19 1.38 0.96 3.78
N GLY A 20 0.10 1.33 3.68
CA GLY A 20 -0.62 1.89 4.81
C GLY A 20 -2.11 2.02 4.53
N PHE A 21 -2.78 2.81 5.36
CA PHE A 21 -4.18 3.16 5.15
C PHE A 21 -4.29 4.56 4.54
N ALA A 22 -5.21 4.71 3.58
CA ALA A 22 -5.57 6.02 3.03
C ALA A 22 -6.10 6.95 4.14
N ASP A 23 -6.99 6.40 4.98
CA ASP A 23 -7.60 7.08 6.12
C ASP A 23 -7.04 6.56 7.45
N ASP A 24 -7.04 7.43 8.47
CA ASP A 24 -6.59 7.03 9.80
C ASP A 24 -7.60 6.05 10.43
N VAL A 25 -7.15 4.83 10.73
CA VAL A 25 -8.01 3.78 11.30
C VAL A 25 -7.91 3.82 12.82
N LEU A 26 -8.95 4.36 13.46
CA LEU A 26 -9.09 4.39 14.91
C LEU A 26 -9.96 3.23 15.37
N VAL A 27 -9.38 2.28 16.10
CA VAL A 27 -10.12 1.16 16.69
C VAL A 27 -10.34 1.41 18.17
N THR A 28 -11.60 1.50 18.59
CA THR A 28 -11.95 1.64 20.02
C THR A 28 -12.06 0.25 20.63
N MET A 29 -11.22 -0.03 21.63
CA MET A 29 -11.20 -1.34 22.28
C MET A 29 -11.10 -1.23 23.82
N PRO A 30 -11.60 -2.24 24.57
CA PRO A 30 -11.48 -2.27 26.01
C PRO A 30 -10.02 -2.27 26.44
N ARG A 31 -9.66 -1.43 27.44
CA ARG A 31 -8.28 -1.24 27.93
C ARG A 31 -7.52 -2.54 28.22
N GLN A 32 -8.23 -3.56 28.70
CA GLN A 32 -7.70 -4.88 29.03
C GLN A 32 -7.21 -5.70 27.83
N ASN A 33 -7.62 -5.35 26.61
CA ASN A 33 -7.28 -6.07 25.38
C ASN A 33 -6.44 -5.22 24.41
N ALA A 34 -6.08 -3.98 24.80
CA ALA A 34 -5.41 -3.03 23.90
C ALA A 34 -4.04 -3.52 23.40
N ASP A 35 -3.31 -4.29 24.22
CA ASP A 35 -1.96 -4.77 23.89
C ASP A 35 -1.95 -6.21 23.32
N SER A 36 -3.10 -6.89 23.31
CA SER A 36 -3.16 -8.36 23.18
C SER A 36 -3.95 -8.86 21.96
N ILE A 37 -4.55 -7.97 21.16
CA ILE A 37 -5.27 -8.39 19.96
C ILE A 37 -4.25 -8.60 18.83
N PRO A 38 -4.16 -9.82 18.27
CA PRO A 38 -3.32 -10.05 17.11
C PRO A 38 -3.85 -9.25 15.92
N ALA A 39 -2.94 -8.51 15.28
CA ALA A 39 -3.17 -7.88 13.99
C ALA A 39 -2.28 -8.57 12.98
N SER A 40 -2.89 -9.13 11.94
CA SER A 40 -2.20 -9.83 10.86
C SER A 40 -2.27 -8.97 9.60
N LEU A 41 -1.10 -8.63 9.08
CA LEU A 41 -0.98 -7.96 7.79
C LEU A 41 -0.82 -9.04 6.70
N GLU A 42 -1.80 -9.14 5.82
CA GLU A 42 -1.79 -10.03 4.67
C GLU A 42 -1.54 -9.19 3.41
N LEU A 43 -0.29 -9.17 2.94
CA LEU A 43 0.09 -8.55 1.68
C LEU A 43 0.04 -9.58 0.55
N ALA A 44 -0.15 -9.10 -0.68
CA ALA A 44 0.04 -9.94 -1.85
C ALA A 44 1.47 -10.54 -1.85
N PRO A 45 1.63 -11.84 -2.17
CA PRO A 45 2.93 -12.51 -2.14
C PRO A 45 3.89 -11.96 -3.19
N GLU A 46 3.34 -11.39 -4.27
CA GLU A 46 4.08 -10.78 -5.36
C GLU A 46 3.44 -9.43 -5.66
N ILE A 47 4.20 -8.36 -5.41
CA ILE A 47 3.79 -6.99 -5.68
C ILE A 47 4.68 -6.52 -6.82
N GLU A 48 4.10 -6.37 -8.00
CA GLU A 48 4.80 -5.93 -9.20
C GLU A 48 4.50 -4.46 -9.49
N ALA A 49 5.49 -3.74 -10.02
CA ALA A 49 5.29 -2.41 -10.57
C ALA A 49 4.61 -2.48 -11.96
N PRO A 50 3.89 -1.43 -12.41
CA PRO A 50 3.70 -0.13 -11.77
C PRO A 50 2.59 -0.14 -10.70
N ILE A 51 2.84 0.54 -9.59
CA ILE A 51 1.90 0.74 -8.48
C ILE A 51 1.55 2.23 -8.44
N ALA A 52 0.26 2.55 -8.46
CA ALA A 52 -0.22 3.89 -8.20
C ALA A 52 -0.48 4.11 -6.71
N ALA A 53 -0.39 5.36 -6.25
CA ALA A 53 -0.84 5.68 -4.89
C ALA A 53 -2.34 5.41 -4.77
N GLY A 54 -2.74 4.68 -3.73
CA GLY A 54 -4.11 4.21 -3.51
C GLY A 54 -4.39 2.80 -4.01
N ASP A 55 -3.46 2.16 -4.73
CA ASP A 55 -3.63 0.76 -5.16
C ASP A 55 -3.66 -0.17 -3.96
N VAL A 56 -4.61 -1.11 -3.96
CA VAL A 56 -4.76 -2.10 -2.89
C VAL A 56 -3.70 -3.19 -3.05
N LEU A 57 -2.80 -3.27 -2.08
CA LEU A 57 -1.67 -4.22 -2.05
C LEU A 57 -1.89 -5.39 -1.10
N GLY A 58 -3.01 -5.37 -0.37
CA GLY A 58 -3.37 -6.40 0.58
C GLY A 58 -4.42 -5.90 1.56
N LYS A 59 -4.42 -6.51 2.75
CA LYS A 59 -5.37 -6.20 3.81
C LYS A 59 -4.77 -6.43 5.17
N ILE A 60 -5.28 -5.71 6.15
CA ILE A 60 -5.08 -6.00 7.56
C ILE A 60 -6.31 -6.73 8.08
N ILE A 61 -6.05 -7.74 8.90
CA ILE A 61 -7.07 -8.45 9.66
C ILE A 61 -6.71 -8.26 11.13
N VAL A 62 -7.59 -7.58 11.86
CA VAL A 62 -7.48 -7.41 13.30
C VAL A 62 -8.39 -8.44 13.97
N GLY A 63 -7.79 -9.34 14.75
CA GLY A 63 -8.48 -10.48 15.35
C GLY A 63 -7.75 -11.80 15.10
N THR A 64 -8.37 -12.89 15.52
CA THR A 64 -7.87 -14.25 15.27
C THR A 64 -8.56 -14.82 14.03
N ALA A 65 -7.97 -15.85 13.41
CA ALA A 65 -8.55 -16.51 12.22
C ALA A 65 -10.01 -16.98 12.45
N ASP A 66 -10.36 -17.34 13.68
CA ASP A 66 -11.71 -17.76 14.07
C ASP A 66 -12.65 -16.60 14.44
N ASN A 67 -12.12 -15.39 14.66
CA ASN A 67 -12.89 -14.21 15.09
C ASN A 67 -12.29 -12.91 14.56
N VAL A 68 -12.62 -12.60 13.30
CA VAL A 68 -12.23 -11.36 12.62
C VAL A 68 -13.04 -10.19 13.20
N LEU A 69 -12.36 -9.24 13.84
CA LEU A 69 -13.00 -8.04 14.41
C LEU A 69 -13.06 -6.89 13.41
N LEU A 70 -12.02 -6.75 12.58
CA LEU A 70 -11.92 -5.69 11.59
C LEU A 70 -11.07 -6.16 10.40
N GLU A 71 -11.57 -5.92 9.20
CA GLU A 71 -10.81 -6.10 7.96
C GLU A 71 -10.74 -4.74 7.25
N ARG A 72 -9.54 -4.34 6.83
CA ARG A 72 -9.31 -3.11 6.06
C ARG A 72 -8.30 -3.34 4.96
N GLU A 73 -8.57 -2.76 3.81
CA GLU A 73 -7.66 -2.77 2.67
C GLU A 73 -6.42 -1.93 2.99
N VAL A 74 -5.27 -2.47 2.62
CA VAL A 74 -3.97 -1.81 2.74
C VAL A 74 -3.58 -1.33 1.36
N VAL A 75 -3.31 -0.03 1.26
CA VAL A 75 -3.03 0.65 0.00
C VAL A 75 -1.58 1.13 -0.07
N ALA A 76 -1.10 1.31 -1.30
CA ALA A 76 0.15 2.01 -1.57
C ALA A 76 0.01 3.49 -1.20
N LEU A 77 0.89 3.99 -0.33
CA LEU A 77 0.92 5.41 0.03
C LEU A 77 1.68 6.26 -0.99
N GLU A 78 2.58 5.63 -1.74
CA GLU A 78 3.45 6.27 -2.72
C GLU A 78 3.38 5.47 -4.03
N PRO A 79 3.41 6.12 -5.20
CA PRO A 79 3.48 5.42 -6.46
C PRO A 79 4.89 4.84 -6.69
N VAL A 80 4.97 3.60 -7.19
CA VAL A 80 6.23 2.97 -7.62
C VAL A 80 6.12 2.66 -9.10
N ALA A 81 6.90 3.38 -9.91
CA ALA A 81 6.99 3.13 -11.34
C ALA A 81 7.79 1.84 -11.62
N GLU A 82 7.69 1.29 -12.83
CA GLU A 82 8.49 0.15 -13.25
C GLU A 82 9.96 0.56 -13.47
N GLY A 83 10.89 -0.35 -13.17
CA GLY A 83 12.32 -0.14 -13.30
C GLY A 83 12.78 0.03 -14.76
N GLY A 84 13.67 1.00 -14.98
CA GLY A 84 14.47 1.15 -16.21
C GLY A 84 13.78 1.67 -17.48
N PHE A 85 12.48 1.46 -17.66
CA PHE A 85 11.77 1.80 -18.91
C PHE A 85 11.06 3.18 -18.92
N PHE A 86 10.89 3.81 -17.75
CA PHE A 86 9.99 4.96 -17.57
C PHE A 86 10.53 6.32 -18.01
N LYS A 87 11.85 6.49 -18.24
CA LYS A 87 12.40 7.76 -18.78
C LYS A 87 11.73 8.16 -20.10
N ARG A 88 11.42 7.17 -20.95
CA ARG A 88 10.72 7.38 -22.22
C ARG A 88 9.22 7.65 -22.04
N LEU A 89 8.60 7.07 -21.04
CA LEU A 89 7.18 7.27 -20.75
C LEU A 89 6.93 8.65 -20.15
N PHE A 90 7.78 9.07 -19.20
CA PHE A 90 7.73 10.40 -18.61
C PHE A 90 7.96 11.51 -19.63
N ASP A 91 8.90 11.33 -20.58
CA ASP A 91 9.09 12.28 -21.68
C ASP A 91 7.82 12.41 -22.53
N LYS A 92 7.11 11.30 -22.79
CA LYS A 92 5.83 11.31 -23.53
C LYS A 92 4.70 11.97 -22.73
N VAL A 93 4.61 11.74 -21.42
CA VAL A 93 3.62 12.38 -20.55
C VAL A 93 3.87 13.89 -20.49
N LYS A 94 5.13 14.32 -20.30
CA LYS A 94 5.51 15.73 -20.34
C LYS A 94 5.15 16.39 -21.68
N LEU A 95 5.43 15.71 -22.80
CA LEU A 95 5.03 16.17 -24.14
C LEU A 95 3.51 16.27 -24.30
N PHE A 96 2.76 15.29 -23.78
CA PHE A 96 1.30 15.29 -23.84
C PHE A 96 0.68 16.48 -23.08
N PHE A 97 1.17 16.78 -21.88
CA PHE A 97 0.69 17.93 -21.10
C PHE A 97 1.12 19.29 -21.67
N MET A 98 2.33 19.40 -22.25
CA MET A 98 2.74 20.64 -22.94
C MET A 98 1.91 20.93 -24.18
N ASN A 99 1.34 19.92 -24.82
CA ASN A 99 0.52 20.07 -26.02
C ASN A 99 -0.98 20.30 -25.72
N LEU A 100 -1.35 20.37 -24.44
CA LEU A 100 -2.73 20.56 -23.97
C LEU A 100 -2.99 21.98 -23.43
N PHE A 101 -1.99 22.89 -23.47
CA PHE A 101 -2.08 24.30 -23.07
C PHE A 101 -1.57 25.24 -24.17
#